data_AF-A0A5A8CJ15-F1
#
_entry.id   AF-A0A5A8CJ15-F1
#
_cell.length_a   1.000
_cell.length_b   1.000
_cell.length_c   1.000
_cell.angle_alpha   90.00
_cell.angle_beta   90.00
_cell.angle_gamma   90.00
#
_symmetry.space_group_name_H-M   'P 1'
#
loop_
_entity.id
_entity.type
_entity.pdbx_description
1 polymer ?
#
loop_
_entity_poly.entity_id
_entity_poly.type
_entity_poly.pdbx_seq_one_letter_code
_entity_poly.pdbx_strand_id
1 'polypeptide(L)' 'MSGKGKAGRGKKSAKGTTRSAKAGLQFPLAVRNDEELNKLLANVTIASGGVIPSIHQVLLPKGTKAAKTA' A
#
# COMPACT_ATOMS: atom_id res chain seq x y z
N MET A 1 -10.48 5.85 -52.29
CA MET A 1 -9.43 6.41 -51.40
C MET A 1 -10.10 6.99 -50.16
N SER A 2 -9.47 6.91 -48.99
CA SER A 2 -9.91 7.44 -47.70
C SER A 2 -10.88 6.60 -46.85
N GLY A 3 -10.33 5.57 -46.20
CA GLY A 3 -10.85 5.04 -44.94
C GLY A 3 -9.86 5.34 -43.82
N LYS A 4 -9.84 6.59 -43.32
CA LYS A 4 -8.98 7.01 -42.20
C LYS A 4 -9.51 6.41 -40.89
N GLY A 5 -9.21 5.14 -40.63
CA GLY A 5 -9.44 4.51 -39.33
C GLY A 5 -8.47 5.09 -38.30
N LYS A 6 -8.98 5.91 -37.37
CA LYS A 6 -8.21 6.39 -36.21
C LYS A 6 -7.64 5.18 -35.46
N ALA A 7 -6.31 5.07 -35.45
CA ALA A 7 -5.59 4.14 -34.60
C ALA A 7 -6.08 4.27 -33.15
N GLY A 8 -6.61 3.16 -32.63
CA GLY A 8 -7.02 3.03 -31.24
C GLY A 8 -5.83 3.33 -30.34
N ARG A 9 -5.91 4.45 -29.62
CA ARG A 9 -5.00 4.75 -28.52
C ARG A 9 -5.13 3.61 -27.51
N GLY A 10 -4.09 2.77 -27.42
CA GLY A 10 -4.01 1.74 -26.38
C GLY A 10 -4.32 2.37 -25.03
N LYS A 11 -5.36 1.88 -24.37
CA LYS A 11 -5.80 2.33 -23.05
C LYS A 11 -4.65 2.05 -22.09
N LYS A 12 -3.84 3.07 -21.75
CA LYS A 12 -2.86 2.95 -20.66
C LYS A 12 -3.65 2.52 -19.42
N SER A 13 -3.39 1.30 -18.93
CA SER A 13 -3.99 0.87 -17.67
C SER A 13 -3.47 1.81 -16.58
N ALA A 14 -4.39 2.51 -15.92
CA ALA A 14 -4.03 3.33 -14.78
C ALA A 14 -3.46 2.39 -13.71
N LYS A 15 -2.19 2.60 -13.32
CA LYS A 15 -1.55 1.82 -12.26
C LYS A 15 -2.32 2.07 -10.97
N GLY A 16 -3.00 1.03 -10.46
CA GLY A 16 -3.77 1.11 -9.22
C GLY A 16 -2.88 1.56 -8.08
N THR A 17 -3.22 2.69 -7.45
CA THR A 17 -2.49 3.19 -6.28
C THR A 17 -3.04 2.50 -5.03
N THR A 18 -2.17 1.78 -4.31
CA THR A 18 -2.52 1.09 -3.05
C THR A 18 -2.74 2.10 -1.92
N ARG A 19 -3.47 1.70 -0.87
CA ARG A 19 -3.74 2.60 0.28
C ARG A 19 -2.46 2.98 1.02
N SER A 20 -1.55 2.02 1.13
CA SER A 20 -0.18 2.23 1.60
C SER A 20 0.60 3.27 0.79
N ALA A 21 0.35 3.36 -0.52
CA ALA A 21 1.02 4.35 -1.38
C ALA A 21 0.43 5.74 -1.17
N LYS A 22 -0.89 5.84 -0.96
CA LYS A 22 -1.55 7.10 -0.61
C LYS A 22 -1.13 7.63 0.77
N ALA A 23 -0.80 6.74 1.70
CA ALA A 23 -0.41 7.09 3.07
C ALA A 23 1.11 7.34 3.25
N GLY A 24 1.92 7.28 2.19
CA GLY A 24 3.38 7.51 2.28
C GLY A 24 4.16 6.36 2.93
N LEU A 25 3.53 5.22 3.20
CA LEU A 25 4.14 4.10 3.94
C LEU A 25 5.00 3.16 3.07
N GLN A 26 5.33 3.55 1.84
CA GLN A 26 6.01 2.66 0.89
C GLN A 26 7.35 2.16 1.40
N PHE A 27 8.15 3.05 1.98
CA PHE A 27 9.47 2.70 2.48
C PHE A 27 9.40 1.87 3.78
N PRO A 28 8.63 2.26 4.82
CA PRO A 28 8.56 1.45 6.04
C PRO A 28 7.88 0.10 5.86
N LEU A 29 6.89 -0.02 4.95
CA LEU A 29 6.31 -1.32 4.61
C LEU A 29 7.34 -2.24 3.95
N ALA A 30 8.14 -1.72 3.01
CA ALA A 30 9.19 -2.51 2.38
C ALA A 30 10.22 -3.00 3.42
N VAL A 31 10.66 -2.12 4.32
CA VAL A 31 11.64 -2.46 5.35
C VAL A 31 11.10 -3.46 6.37
N ARG A 32 9.84 -3.30 6.80
CA ARG A 32 9.28 -4.12 7.90
C ARG A 32 8.67 -5.43 7.42
N ASN A 33 8.31 -5.55 6.15
CA ASN A 33 7.86 -6.81 5.55
C ASN A 33 9.03 -7.70 5.10
N ASP A 34 10.24 -7.15 5.04
CA ASP A 34 11.47 -7.90 4.77
C ASP A 34 12.16 -8.25 6.10
N GLU A 35 12.40 -9.54 6.34
CA GLU A 35 12.93 -10.00 7.63
C GLU A 35 14.37 -9.56 7.89
N GLU A 36 15.19 -9.47 6.85
CA GLU A 36 16.60 -9.10 6.98
C GLU A 36 16.72 -7.60 7.22
N LEU A 37 15.99 -6.80 6.43
CA LEU A 37 15.96 -5.34 6.61
C LEU A 37 15.33 -4.95 7.95
N ASN A 38 14.29 -5.64 8.40
CA ASN A 38 13.66 -5.37 9.69
C ASN A 38 14.61 -5.64 10.88
N LYS A 39 15.41 -6.71 10.81
CA LYS A 39 16.43 -7.01 11.83
C LYS A 39 17.59 -6.02 11.77
N LEU A 40 18.07 -5.71 10.56
CA LEU A 40 19.17 -4.78 10.34
C LEU A 40 18.84 -3.36 10.81
N LEU A 41 17.60 -2.91 10.57
CA LEU A 41 17.12 -1.57 10.91
C LEU A 41 16.23 -1.56 12.17
N ALA A 42 16.36 -2.57 13.04
CA ALA A 42 15.49 -2.73 14.21
C ALA A 42 15.48 -1.48 15.12
N ASN A 43 16.65 -0.87 15.33
CA ASN A 43 16.84 0.28 16.23
C ASN A 43 16.92 1.62 15.50
N VAL A 44 16.65 1.64 14.19
CA VAL A 44 16.70 2.86 13.38
C VAL A 44 15.31 3.48 13.31
N THR A 45 15.22 4.80 13.56
CA THR A 45 13.98 5.56 13.41
C THR A 45 13.91 6.19 12.03
N ILE A 46 12.83 5.93 11.30
CA ILE A 46 12.57 6.52 9.98
C ILE A 46 11.75 7.79 10.17
N ALA A 47 12.36 8.96 9.92
CA ALA A 47 11.66 10.24 9.98
C ALA A 47 10.48 10.26 9.00
N SER A 48 9.32 10.72 9.46
CA SER A 48 8.07 10.80 8.66
C SER A 48 7.62 9.46 8.03
N GLY A 49 8.12 8.33 8.52
CA GLY A 49 7.79 7.01 7.95
C GLY A 49 6.40 6.49 8.32
N GLY A 50 5.81 6.98 9.42
CA GLY A 50 4.59 6.37 9.95
C GLY A 50 4.82 4.93 10.40
N VAL A 51 3.73 4.14 10.50
CA VAL A 51 3.75 2.77 11.03
C VAL A 51 2.91 1.83 10.16
N ILE A 52 3.20 0.53 10.23
CA ILE A 52 2.36 -0.48 9.59
C ILE A 52 0.97 -0.45 10.23
N PRO A 53 -0.12 -0.42 9.42
CA PRO A 53 -1.47 -0.55 9.94
C PRO A 53 -1.67 -1.91 10.63
N SER A 54 -1.89 -1.91 11.95
CA SER A 54 -2.20 -3.10 12.74
C SER A 54 -3.07 -2.72 13.93
N ILE A 55 -4.12 -3.50 14.21
CA ILE A 55 -5.05 -3.28 15.33
C ILE A 55 -5.14 -4.58 16.13
N HIS A 56 -4.86 -4.53 17.44
CA HIS A 56 -4.98 -5.69 18.32
C HIS A 56 -6.43 -6.14 18.46
N GLN A 57 -6.65 -7.46 18.51
CA GLN A 57 -8.00 -8.06 18.60
C GLN A 57 -8.83 -7.57 19.78
N VAL A 58 -8.19 -7.27 20.91
CA VAL A 58 -8.86 -6.72 22.10
C VAL A 58 -9.46 -5.34 21.88
N LEU A 59 -8.92 -4.58 20.93
CA LEU A 59 -9.37 -3.24 20.57
C LEU A 59 -10.45 -3.26 19.46
N LEU A 60 -10.69 -4.42 18.83
CA LEU A 60 -11.79 -4.54 17.90
C LEU A 60 -13.13 -4.54 18.65
N PRO A 61 -14.17 -3.88 18.10
CA PRO A 61 -15.51 -3.92 18.69
C PRO A 61 -16.00 -5.36 18.85
N LYS A 62 -16.44 -5.73 20.06
CA LYS A 62 -17.04 -7.04 20.34
C LYS A 62 -18.47 -7.06 19.81
N GLY A 63 -18.63 -7.42 18.55
CA GLY A 63 -19.95 -7.59 17.94
C GLY A 63 -20.26 -6.57 16.84
N THR A 64 -19.70 -6.82 15.67
CA THR A 64 -20.24 -6.61 14.31
C THR A 64 -19.08 -6.89 13.36
N LYS A 65 -19.36 -7.59 12.25
CA LYS A 65 -18.34 -8.12 11.33
C LYS A 65 -17.31 -7.05 10.98
N ALA A 66 -16.04 -7.38 11.21
CA ALA A 66 -14.91 -6.51 10.93
C ALA A 66 -15.00 -5.96 9.50
N ALA A 67 -15.15 -4.63 9.39
CA ALA A 67 -14.81 -3.91 8.18
C ALA A 67 -13.28 -4.00 8.03
N LYS A 68 -12.81 -5.14 7.51
CA LYS A 68 -11.46 -5.31 6.99
C LYS A 68 -11.33 -4.35 5.80
N THR A 69 -11.02 -3.10 6.11
CA THR A 69 -10.65 -2.11 5.13
C THR A 69 -9.28 -2.55 4.62
N ALA A 70 -9.28 -3.10 3.41
CA ALA A 70 -8.09 -3.54 2.66
C ALA A 70 -7.13 -2.38 2.32
#